data_AF-A0A5K1BXV8-F1
#
_entry.id   AF-A0A5K1BXV8-F1
#
_cell.length_a   1.000
_cell.length_b   1.000
_cell.length_c   1.000
_cell.angle_alpha   90.00
_cell.angle_beta   90.00
_cell.angle_gamma   90.00
#
_symmetry.space_group_name_H-M   'P 1'
#
loop_
_entity.id
_entity.type
_entity.pdbx_description
1 polymer ?
#
loop_
_entity_poly.entity_id
_entity_poly.type
_entity_poly.pdbx_seq_one_letter_code
_entity_poly.pdbx_strand_id
1 'polypeptide(L)'
;LPTKQLQESDGRKLQLHFMTCLPEKLFTGKKLKGKQGGDIQIMLMDANTGNIVSSGPESSLHLEIVVVDGDFDNLPHADWTHEQFERHIVKERKDKRPLLVGQLKVALNNGAAALGEILFTDNSRCSRSQKFRLGVRAVAGQSFGLHVREAKSEAFSVKENRGE
;
A
#
# COMPACT_ATOMS: atom_id res chain seq x y z
N LEU A 1 12.64 33.88 -9.24
CA LEU A 1 12.41 32.41 -9.17
C LEU A 1 10.93 32.23 -8.89
N PRO A 2 10.12 31.63 -9.77
CA PRO A 2 8.70 31.44 -9.47
C PRO A 2 8.56 30.27 -8.49
N THR A 3 7.93 30.55 -7.36
CA THR A 3 7.51 29.60 -6.33
C THR A 3 6.59 28.55 -6.95
N LYS A 4 6.86 27.26 -6.67
CA LYS A 4 5.92 26.17 -6.93
C LYS A 4 4.61 26.53 -6.23
N GLN A 5 3.60 26.93 -7.00
CA GLN A 5 2.23 27.03 -6.54
C GLN A 5 1.84 25.64 -6.03
N LEU A 6 1.76 25.49 -4.70
CA LEU A 6 1.02 24.39 -4.09
C LEU A 6 -0.43 24.67 -4.48
N GLN A 7 -0.95 23.90 -5.42
CA GLN A 7 -2.36 23.94 -5.76
C GLN A 7 -3.13 23.71 -4.46
N GLU A 8 -3.84 24.73 -3.98
CA GLU A 8 -4.71 24.62 -2.81
C GLU A 8 -5.62 23.42 -3.07
N SER A 9 -5.57 22.40 -2.19
CA SER A 9 -6.53 21.31 -2.30
C SER A 9 -7.91 21.91 -2.13
N ASP A 10 -8.90 21.46 -2.89
CA ASP A 10 -10.29 21.94 -2.81
C ASP A 10 -11.01 21.58 -1.47
N GLY A 11 -10.24 21.33 -0.41
CA GLY A 11 -10.69 20.83 0.88
C GLY A 11 -10.85 19.31 0.95
N ARG A 12 -10.76 18.58 -0.17
CA ARG A 12 -10.85 17.11 -0.16
C ARG A 12 -9.68 16.49 0.60
N LYS A 13 -10.02 15.47 1.39
CA LYS A 13 -9.06 14.65 2.14
C LYS A 13 -8.94 13.31 1.44
N LEU A 14 -7.98 13.19 0.54
CA LEU A 14 -7.81 12.00 -0.29
C LEU A 14 -7.08 10.88 0.46
N GLN A 15 -7.56 9.65 0.36
CA GLN A 15 -6.97 8.48 1.00
C GLN A 15 -7.14 7.20 0.18
N LEU A 16 -6.11 6.35 0.20
CA LEU A 16 -6.15 5.04 -0.44
C LEU A 16 -6.72 4.00 0.51
N HIS A 17 -7.45 3.03 -0.05
CA HIS A 17 -8.10 1.96 0.71
C HIS A 17 -7.88 0.61 0.07
N PHE A 18 -7.59 -0.40 0.89
CA PHE A 18 -7.71 -1.80 0.49
C PHE A 18 -9.18 -2.22 0.57
N MET A 19 -9.76 -2.57 -0.58
CA MET A 19 -11.13 -3.11 -0.64
C MET A 19 -11.14 -4.64 -0.52
N THR A 20 -9.97 -5.25 -0.44
CA THR A 20 -9.78 -6.70 -0.35
C THR A 20 -9.00 -7.05 0.91
N CYS A 21 -9.59 -7.89 1.76
CA CYS A 21 -8.89 -8.44 2.91
C CYS A 21 -7.88 -9.49 2.45
N LEU A 22 -6.65 -9.42 2.97
CA LEU A 22 -5.64 -10.46 2.76
C LEU A 22 -5.82 -11.64 3.74
N PRO A 23 -5.38 -12.85 3.38
CA PRO A 23 -5.24 -13.96 4.32
C PRO A 23 -4.28 -13.62 5.47
N GLU A 24 -4.54 -14.14 6.67
CA GLU A 24 -3.64 -13.99 7.83
C GLU A 24 -2.29 -14.71 7.66
N LYS A 25 -2.21 -15.62 6.70
CA LYS A 25 -1.04 -16.43 6.40
C LYS A 25 -0.84 -16.54 4.89
N LEU A 26 0.33 -16.12 4.45
CA LEU A 26 0.80 -16.13 3.08
C LEU A 26 2.11 -16.91 2.99
N PHE A 27 2.56 -17.21 1.77
CA PHE A 27 3.77 -17.99 1.52
C PHE A 27 4.67 -17.28 0.51
N THR A 28 5.98 -17.41 0.70
CA THR A 28 6.98 -16.88 -0.25
C THR A 28 6.85 -17.55 -1.62
N GLY A 29 7.15 -16.82 -2.69
CA GLY A 29 7.10 -17.36 -4.06
C GLY A 29 5.69 -17.73 -4.55
N LYS A 30 4.63 -17.31 -3.86
CA LYS A 30 3.24 -17.42 -4.31
C LYS A 30 2.68 -16.03 -4.63
N LYS A 31 1.87 -15.95 -5.69
CA LYS A 31 1.14 -14.73 -6.05
C LYS A 31 0.22 -14.33 -4.90
N LEU A 32 0.29 -13.06 -4.51
CA LEU A 32 -0.62 -12.48 -3.54
C LEU A 32 -2.06 -12.48 -4.07
N LYS A 33 -2.98 -12.94 -3.23
CA LYS A 33 -4.41 -12.99 -3.49
C LYS A 33 -5.18 -12.57 -2.24
N GLY A 34 -6.37 -12.04 -2.45
CA GLY A 34 -7.32 -11.78 -1.36
C GLY A 34 -7.77 -13.07 -0.68
N LYS A 35 -8.39 -12.94 0.49
CA LYS A 35 -8.92 -14.05 1.29
C LYS A 35 -9.89 -14.96 0.52
N GLN A 36 -10.58 -14.41 -0.49
CA GLN A 36 -11.49 -15.14 -1.38
C GLN A 36 -10.84 -15.59 -2.70
N GLY A 37 -9.51 -15.55 -2.82
CA GLY A 37 -8.76 -15.97 -4.02
C GLY A 37 -8.73 -14.95 -5.18
N GLY A 38 -9.48 -13.84 -5.07
CA GLY A 38 -9.49 -12.75 -6.04
C GLY A 38 -8.24 -11.86 -6.00
N ASP A 39 -8.11 -10.96 -6.97
CA ASP A 39 -7.06 -9.94 -6.98
C ASP A 39 -7.30 -8.88 -5.90
N ILE A 40 -6.23 -8.30 -5.38
CA ILE A 40 -6.28 -7.28 -4.33
C ILE A 40 -6.71 -5.95 -4.96
N GLN A 41 -7.82 -5.38 -4.49
CA GLN A 41 -8.37 -4.13 -5.00
C GLN A 41 -7.99 -2.93 -4.12
N ILE A 42 -7.61 -1.84 -4.76
CA ILE A 42 -7.33 -0.54 -4.16
C ILE A 42 -8.32 0.50 -4.69
N MET A 43 -8.80 1.38 -3.82
CA MET A 43 -9.61 2.54 -4.21
C MET A 43 -9.07 3.83 -3.62
N LEU A 44 -9.21 4.92 -4.38
CA LEU A 44 -9.04 6.29 -3.89
C LEU A 44 -10.39 6.80 -3.40
N MET A 45 -10.44 7.23 -2.14
CA MET A 45 -11.65 7.77 -1.51
C MET A 45 -11.43 9.19 -0.99
N ASP A 46 -12.49 9.97 -1.03
CA ASP A 46 -12.56 11.24 -0.29
C ASP A 46 -13.03 10.94 1.14
N ALA A 47 -12.17 11.17 2.12
CA ALA A 47 -12.45 10.93 3.53
C ALA A 47 -13.58 11.82 4.08
N ASN A 48 -13.87 12.96 3.44
CA ASN A 48 -14.95 13.84 3.87
C ASN A 48 -16.33 13.24 3.52
N THR A 49 -16.43 12.57 2.37
CA THR A 49 -17.72 12.05 1.84
C THR A 49 -17.84 10.54 1.91
N GLY A 50 -16.74 9.81 2.07
CA GLY A 50 -16.68 8.36 1.97
C GLY A 50 -16.82 7.82 0.54
N ASN A 51 -16.86 8.69 -0.46
CA ASN A 51 -17.09 8.29 -1.85
C ASN A 51 -15.78 8.03 -2.60
N ILE A 52 -15.86 7.17 -3.61
CA ILE A 52 -14.76 6.92 -4.55
C ILE A 52 -14.52 8.19 -5.37
N VAL A 53 -13.26 8.57 -5.52
CA VAL A 53 -12.86 9.66 -6.40
C VAL A 53 -12.60 9.11 -7.80
N SER A 54 -13.65 9.10 -8.62
CA SER A 54 -13.65 8.45 -9.93
C SER A 54 -13.25 9.36 -11.09
N SER A 55 -13.07 10.66 -10.86
CA SER A 55 -12.71 11.65 -11.89
C SER A 55 -11.66 12.63 -11.38
N GLY A 56 -11.09 13.41 -12.29
CA GLY A 56 -9.98 14.32 -12.01
C GLY A 56 -8.61 13.66 -12.16
N PRO A 57 -7.51 14.44 -12.16
CA PRO A 57 -6.14 13.92 -12.27
C PRO A 57 -5.81 12.85 -11.20
N GLU A 58 -6.37 13.00 -10.01
CA GLU A 58 -6.17 12.12 -8.86
C GLU A 58 -6.76 10.71 -9.08
N SER A 59 -7.80 10.56 -9.90
CA SER A 59 -8.41 9.26 -10.17
C SER A 59 -7.53 8.36 -11.05
N SER A 60 -6.38 8.89 -11.52
CA SER A 60 -5.38 8.22 -12.36
C SER A 60 -3.98 8.20 -11.75
N LEU A 61 -3.86 8.36 -10.42
CA LEU A 61 -2.57 8.32 -9.73
C LEU A 61 -1.85 6.99 -9.94
N HIS A 62 -0.53 7.08 -10.08
CA HIS A 62 0.32 5.90 -9.99
C HIS A 62 0.61 5.62 -8.52
N LEU A 63 0.46 4.36 -8.17
CA LEU A 63 0.66 3.83 -6.83
C LEU A 63 1.89 2.94 -6.81
N GLU A 64 2.56 2.93 -5.67
CA GLU A 64 3.65 2.02 -5.35
C GLU A 64 3.24 1.12 -4.19
N ILE A 65 3.55 -0.17 -4.33
CA ILE A 65 3.29 -1.19 -3.34
C ILE A 65 4.56 -1.40 -2.52
N VAL A 66 4.43 -1.36 -1.19
CA VAL A 66 5.53 -1.49 -0.24
C VAL A 66 5.20 -2.50 0.86
N VAL A 67 6.23 -2.98 1.56
CA VAL A 67 6.05 -3.79 2.77
C VAL A 67 6.12 -2.86 3.98
N VAL A 68 5.17 -3.00 4.89
CA VAL A 68 5.09 -2.23 6.12
C VAL A 68 5.22 -3.17 7.32
N ASP A 69 5.85 -2.70 8.40
CA ASP A 69 6.00 -3.48 9.62
C ASP A 69 4.63 -3.92 10.16
N GLY A 70 4.51 -5.20 10.54
CA GLY A 70 3.28 -5.76 11.11
C GLY A 70 2.82 -5.07 12.39
N ASP A 71 3.76 -4.48 13.15
CA ASP A 71 3.50 -3.75 14.39
C ASP A 71 3.00 -2.31 14.17
N PHE A 72 2.94 -1.83 12.91
CA PHE A 72 2.51 -0.46 12.63
C PHE A 72 1.06 -0.24 13.07
N ASP A 73 0.90 0.51 14.16
CA ASP A 73 -0.32 0.94 14.85
C ASP A 73 -1.47 -0.08 14.80
N ASN A 74 -1.49 -0.97 15.80
CA ASN A 74 -2.58 -1.92 16.07
C ASN A 74 -3.84 -1.26 16.67
N LEU A 75 -3.96 0.08 16.65
CA LEU A 75 -5.15 0.78 17.12
C LEU A 75 -6.03 1.19 15.94
N PRO A 76 -7.33 0.84 15.93
CA PRO A 76 -8.20 1.03 14.78
C PRO A 76 -8.47 2.50 14.40
N HIS A 77 -8.00 3.48 15.19
CA HIS A 77 -8.32 4.91 15.03
C HIS A 77 -7.10 5.85 15.16
N ALA A 78 -5.88 5.31 15.17
CA ALA A 78 -4.69 6.16 15.14
C ALA A 78 -4.44 6.61 13.69
N ASP A 79 -4.85 7.84 13.37
CA ASP A 79 -4.40 8.52 12.17
C ASP A 79 -2.86 8.65 12.22
N TRP A 80 -2.17 8.21 11.16
CA TRP A 80 -0.72 8.35 11.04
C TRP A 80 -0.35 9.49 10.10
N THR A 81 0.82 10.08 10.33
CA THR A 81 1.46 11.03 9.41
C THR A 81 2.18 10.29 8.29
N HIS A 82 2.41 10.98 7.17
CA HIS A 82 3.26 10.48 6.08
C HIS A 82 4.62 10.01 6.61
N GLU A 83 5.25 10.78 7.50
CA GLU A 83 6.53 10.42 8.11
C GLU A 83 6.45 9.13 8.95
N GLN A 84 5.36 8.94 9.69
CA GLN A 84 5.14 7.70 10.43
C GLN A 84 5.01 6.51 9.47
N PHE A 85 4.25 6.65 8.37
CA PHE A 85 4.16 5.61 7.34
C PHE A 85 5.54 5.26 6.76
N GLU A 86 6.30 6.27 6.32
CA GLU A 86 7.63 6.10 5.72
C GLU A 86 8.62 5.40 6.66
N ARG A 87 8.57 5.70 7.96
CA ARG A 87 9.43 5.07 8.97
C ARG A 87 9.11 3.59 9.19
N HIS A 88 7.87 3.16 8.94
CA HIS A 88 7.45 1.76 9.10
C HIS A 88 7.60 0.92 7.82
N ILE A 89 8.01 1.52 6.70
CA ILE A 89 8.34 0.74 5.50
C ILE A 89 9.54 -0.15 5.81
N VAL A 90 9.36 -1.45 5.64
CA VAL A 90 10.41 -2.44 5.87
C VAL A 90 11.41 -2.33 4.73
N LYS A 91 12.62 -1.88 5.07
CA LYS A 91 13.72 -1.81 4.12
C LYS A 91 14.39 -3.17 3.98
N GLU A 92 14.81 -3.47 2.76
CA GLU A 92 15.64 -4.63 2.46
C GLU A 92 16.96 -4.54 3.25
N ARG A 93 17.46 -5.68 3.73
CA ARG A 93 18.80 -5.73 4.32
C ARG A 93 19.84 -5.58 3.21
N LYS A 94 20.96 -4.90 3.49
CA LYS A 94 22.11 -4.86 2.57
C LYS A 94 22.45 -6.31 2.15
N ASP A 95 22.60 -6.51 0.85
CA ASP A 95 22.95 -7.80 0.21
C ASP A 95 21.85 -8.89 0.23
N LYS A 96 20.59 -8.54 0.52
CA LYS A 96 19.44 -9.45 0.41
C LYS A 96 18.58 -9.13 -0.81
N ARG A 97 17.78 -10.12 -1.23
CA ARG A 97 16.80 -9.96 -2.32
C ARG A 97 15.68 -9.00 -1.89
N PRO A 98 15.03 -8.33 -2.85
CA PRO A 98 13.87 -7.49 -2.58
C PRO A 98 12.74 -8.24 -1.91
N LEU A 99 12.16 -7.69 -0.83
CA LEU A 99 11.09 -8.37 -0.08
C LEU A 99 9.87 -8.69 -0.95
N LEU A 100 9.58 -7.83 -1.93
CA LEU A 100 8.56 -8.03 -2.95
C LEU A 100 9.18 -8.04 -4.35
N VAL A 101 8.63 -8.87 -5.22
CA VAL A 101 8.93 -8.88 -6.66
C VAL A 101 7.64 -8.93 -7.47
N GLY A 102 7.73 -8.55 -8.75
CA GLY A 102 6.61 -8.50 -9.69
C GLY A 102 6.16 -7.08 -10.00
N GLN A 103 4.86 -6.88 -10.18
CA GLN A 103 4.24 -5.60 -10.53
C GLN A 103 4.02 -4.74 -9.27
N LEU A 104 5.07 -4.05 -8.83
CA LEU A 104 5.05 -3.20 -7.61
C LEU A 104 4.55 -1.77 -7.85
N LYS A 105 4.11 -1.46 -9.07
CA LYS A 105 3.48 -0.19 -9.43
C LYS A 105 2.22 -0.44 -10.26
N VAL A 106 1.19 0.35 -9.99
CA VAL A 106 -0.10 0.28 -10.70
C VAL A 106 -0.67 1.68 -10.87
N ALA A 107 -1.37 1.94 -11.96
CA ALA A 107 -2.12 3.18 -12.14
C ALA A 107 -3.58 2.97 -11.74
N LEU A 108 -4.17 3.94 -11.05
CA LEU A 108 -5.61 4.01 -10.88
C LEU A 108 -6.29 4.21 -12.24
N ASN A 109 -7.47 3.63 -12.39
CA ASN A 109 -8.40 3.86 -13.48
C ASN A 109 -9.76 4.20 -12.86
N ASN A 110 -10.23 5.43 -13.05
CA ASN A 110 -11.44 5.94 -12.40
C ASN A 110 -11.44 5.72 -10.88
N GLY A 111 -10.29 5.94 -10.24
CA GLY A 111 -10.13 5.84 -8.79
C GLY A 111 -9.97 4.42 -8.25
N ALA A 112 -9.90 3.40 -9.11
CA ALA A 112 -9.74 2.01 -8.71
C ALA A 112 -8.54 1.33 -9.40
N ALA A 113 -7.91 0.38 -8.73
CA ALA A 113 -6.87 -0.48 -9.30
C ALA A 113 -6.90 -1.89 -8.72
N ALA A 114 -6.65 -2.89 -9.56
CA ALA A 114 -6.35 -4.25 -9.15
C ALA A 114 -4.83 -4.45 -9.13
N LEU A 115 -4.29 -4.98 -8.04
CA LEU A 115 -2.87 -5.33 -7.98
C LEU A 115 -2.59 -6.54 -8.87
N GLY A 116 -1.49 -6.46 -9.62
CA GLY A 116 -1.03 -7.52 -10.51
C GLY A 116 -0.35 -8.68 -9.78
N GLU A 117 0.59 -9.33 -10.46
CA GLU A 117 1.39 -10.38 -9.84
C GLU A 117 2.43 -9.77 -8.89
N ILE A 118 2.29 -10.05 -7.60
CA ILE A 118 3.21 -9.64 -6.55
C ILE A 118 3.52 -10.88 -5.71
N LEU A 119 4.79 -11.08 -5.36
CA LEU A 119 5.23 -12.21 -4.53
C LEU A 119 6.18 -11.72 -3.44
N PHE A 120 6.08 -12.32 -2.25
CA PHE A 120 7.13 -12.18 -1.24
C PHE A 120 8.31 -13.09 -1.54
N THR A 121 9.54 -12.59 -1.43
CA THR A 121 10.75 -13.43 -1.57
C THR A 121 11.32 -13.92 -0.25
N ASP A 122 10.92 -13.29 0.86
CA ASP A 122 11.39 -13.62 2.20
C ASP A 122 10.21 -13.72 3.17
N ASN A 123 10.42 -14.46 4.25
CA ASN A 123 9.42 -14.68 5.28
C ASN A 123 9.39 -13.51 6.28
N SER A 124 8.32 -13.44 7.07
CA SER A 124 8.15 -12.35 8.03
C SER A 124 8.86 -12.56 9.36
N ARG A 125 9.61 -13.65 9.57
CA ARG A 125 10.28 -13.93 10.87
C ARG A 125 11.30 -12.87 11.27
N CYS A 126 11.79 -12.11 10.29
CA CYS A 126 12.77 -11.06 10.51
C CYS A 126 12.19 -9.78 11.14
N SER A 127 10.86 -9.62 11.17
CA SER A 127 10.18 -8.52 11.88
C SER A 127 9.88 -8.88 13.33
N ARG A 128 9.73 -7.87 14.19
CA ARG A 128 9.48 -8.02 15.63
C ARG A 128 8.20 -8.81 15.90
N SER A 129 7.10 -8.48 15.23
CA SER A 129 5.82 -9.20 15.29
C SER A 129 5.79 -10.52 14.55
N GLN A 130 6.85 -10.85 13.80
CA GLN A 130 6.83 -11.92 12.79
C GLN A 130 5.72 -11.75 11.75
N LYS A 131 5.23 -10.53 11.55
CA LYS A 131 4.18 -10.17 10.60
C LYS A 131 4.62 -9.02 9.71
N PHE A 132 3.99 -8.96 8.55
CA PHE A 132 4.05 -7.82 7.64
C PHE A 132 2.64 -7.28 7.41
N ARG A 133 2.57 -6.07 6.87
CA ARG A 133 1.40 -5.47 6.23
C ARG A 133 1.78 -5.13 4.80
N LEU A 134 0.78 -5.10 3.92
CA LEU A 134 0.94 -4.51 2.59
C LEU A 134 0.61 -3.02 2.70
N GLY A 135 1.51 -2.17 2.21
CA GLY A 135 1.30 -0.72 2.11
C GLY A 135 1.13 -0.29 0.68
N VAL A 136 0.33 0.76 0.44
CA VAL A 136 0.21 1.40 -0.86
C VAL A 136 0.28 2.92 -0.69
N ARG A 137 1.12 3.57 -1.48
CA ARG A 137 1.29 5.03 -1.50
C ARG A 137 1.27 5.56 -2.92
N ALA A 138 0.97 6.84 -3.10
CA ALA A 138 1.20 7.50 -4.39
C ALA A 138 2.70 7.56 -4.71
N VAL A 139 3.06 7.40 -5.98
CA VAL A 139 4.46 7.56 -6.42
C VAL A 139 4.89 9.01 -6.19
N ALA A 140 6.06 9.18 -5.56
CA ALA A 140 6.60 10.50 -5.24
C ALA A 140 6.68 11.41 -6.48
N GLY A 141 6.22 12.66 -6.32
CA GLY A 141 6.20 13.65 -7.41
C GLY A 141 5.07 13.48 -8.43
N GLN A 142 4.25 12.42 -8.33
CA GLN A 142 3.11 12.19 -9.22
C GLN A 142 1.75 12.49 -8.57
N SER A 143 1.73 12.99 -7.34
CA SER A 143 0.48 13.33 -6.63
C SER A 143 -0.11 14.69 -7.03
N PHE A 144 0.43 15.36 -8.05
CA PHE A 144 -0.06 16.68 -8.51
C PHE A 144 -0.14 17.75 -7.41
N GLY A 145 0.74 17.68 -6.40
CA GLY A 145 0.70 18.57 -5.23
C GLY A 145 -0.41 18.25 -4.22
N LEU A 146 -1.22 17.22 -4.48
CA LEU A 146 -2.24 16.72 -3.57
C LEU A 146 -1.60 15.86 -2.49
N HIS A 147 -2.10 16.00 -1.27
CA HIS A 147 -1.82 15.06 -0.19
C HIS A 147 -2.82 13.91 -0.25
N VAL A 148 -2.30 12.72 -0.55
CA VAL A 148 -3.08 11.47 -0.58
C VAL A 148 -2.55 10.57 0.51
N ARG A 149 -3.38 10.24 1.49
CA ARG A 149 -3.03 9.34 2.59
C ARG A 149 -2.85 7.92 2.07
N GLU A 150 -1.80 7.27 2.55
CA GLU A 150 -1.44 5.90 2.21
C GLU A 150 -2.45 4.88 2.75
N ALA A 151 -2.47 3.70 2.16
CA ALA A 151 -3.21 2.55 2.68
C ALA A 151 -2.27 1.57 3.37
N LYS A 152 -2.74 0.92 4.43
CA LYS A 152 -2.12 -0.29 4.98
C LYS A 152 -3.16 -1.39 5.12
N SER A 153 -2.77 -2.64 4.87
CA SER A 153 -3.64 -3.79 5.11
C SER A 153 -3.64 -4.19 6.59
N GLU A 154 -4.50 -5.15 6.93
CA GLU A 154 -4.32 -5.96 8.14
C GLU A 154 -2.98 -6.71 8.12
N ALA A 155 -2.48 -7.02 9.32
CA ALA A 155 -1.21 -7.72 9.49
C ALA A 155 -1.36 -9.23 9.20
N PHE A 156 -0.39 -9.78 8.48
CA PHE A 156 -0.33 -11.20 8.12
C PHE A 156 1.06 -11.77 8.30
N SER A 157 1.13 -13.09 8.47
CA SER A 157 2.40 -13.84 8.49
C SER A 157 2.77 -14.29 7.09
N VAL A 158 4.04 -14.17 6.71
CA VAL A 158 4.59 -14.75 5.48
C VAL A 158 5.51 -15.89 5.87
N LYS A 159 5.20 -17.10 5.41
CA LYS A 159 5.98 -18.31 5.68
C LYS A 159 6.81 -18.72 4.47
N GLU A 160 7.94 -19.39 4.73
CA GLU A 160 8.67 -20.06 3.66
C GLU A 160 7.78 -21.09 2.99
N ASN A 161 7.67 -20.99 1.66
CA ASN A 161 7.19 -22.08 0.85
C ASN A 161 8.33 -23.10 0.70
N ARG A 162 8.36 -24.10 1.57
CA ARG A 162 9.47 -25.09 1.62
C ARG A 162 9.47 -26.11 0.48
N GLY A 163 8.53 -26.02 -0.45
CA GLY A 163 8.27 -27.06 -1.43
C GLY A 163 7.64 -28.26 -0.74
N GLU A 164 6.43 -28.60 -1.16
CA GLU A 164 6.06 -30.01 -1.26
C GLU A 164 6.39 -30.45 -2.69
#